data_AF-A0A959YAV1-F1
#
_entry.id   AF-A0A959YAV1-F1
#
_cell.length_a   1.000
_cell.length_b   1.000
_cell.length_c   1.000
_cell.angle_alpha   90.00
_cell.angle_beta   90.00
_cell.angle_gamma   90.00
#
_symmetry.space_group_name_H-M   'P 1'
#
loop_
_entity.id
_entity.type
_entity.pdbx_description
1 polymer ?
#
loop_
_entity_poly.entity_id
_entity_poly.type
_entity_poly.pdbx_seq_one_letter_code
_entity_poly.pdbx_strand_id
1 'polypeptide(L)'
;KLVPKDRPERDLAWWPVLLWVAMPTVHWCYHNNMQENTLGVFTTAAVLLLVLAREGRTWVPTLAAGLMVFAASMAKGVPGLFPLAAPVMLALAGDRRLLRALARTLVMLAVVGAAYGLLWTWPEARESLRTYVEARLLHRITEAPTVDSHFRILGDVFFAALGPVLVAALVLLAARRKAPLPARAGGPALAMLLTASAGVLPLMLTRVQKSFYMAPALPLLALAIALFSAPALSTLLGRIRPDAALSRTIRSFAVAALAGVALASVLLFGRPSRDADMLHDVDRIGALVPPHGLIASEPGHWARWNLQCYLMRRHFISIDPEGRGHAWALSDLQAPADSLRWTEVDAGLRTLRLWQRRGP
;
A
#
# COMPACT_ATOMS: atom_id res chain seq x y z
N LYS A 1 -3.42 12.63 -21.30
CA LYS A 1 -4.02 13.80 -20.60
C LYS A 1 -3.00 14.56 -19.78
N LEU A 2 -2.13 13.91 -19.00
CA LEU A 2 -0.97 14.59 -18.41
C LEU A 2 0.10 14.94 -19.46
N VAL A 3 0.19 14.12 -20.50
CA VAL A 3 0.97 14.38 -21.72
C VAL A 3 -0.01 14.69 -22.88
N PRO A 4 0.24 15.76 -23.68
CA PRO A 4 -0.51 16.10 -24.90
C PRO A 4 -0.57 14.98 -25.93
N LYS A 5 -1.59 14.96 -26.80
CA LYS A 5 -1.86 13.80 -27.69
C LYS A 5 -0.80 13.58 -28.77
N ASP A 6 -0.20 14.65 -29.23
CA ASP A 6 0.80 14.80 -30.30
C ASP A 6 2.23 14.47 -29.84
N ARG A 7 2.41 14.19 -28.55
CA ARG A 7 3.71 14.02 -27.91
C ARG A 7 4.11 12.53 -27.85
N PRO A 8 5.32 12.16 -28.34
CA PRO A 8 5.80 10.77 -28.32
C PRO A 8 5.94 10.20 -26.90
N GLU A 9 6.03 11.06 -25.88
CA GLU A 9 6.06 10.67 -24.46
C GLU A 9 4.81 9.88 -24.02
N ARG A 10 3.72 9.89 -24.80
CA ARG A 10 2.52 9.08 -24.50
C ARG A 10 2.76 7.58 -24.58
N ASP A 11 3.68 7.14 -25.42
CA ASP A 11 4.00 5.72 -25.58
C ASP A 11 4.87 5.19 -24.42
N LEU A 12 5.24 6.07 -23.48
CA LEU A 12 6.04 5.76 -22.29
C LEU A 12 5.19 5.45 -21.06
N ALA A 13 3.95 4.96 -21.24
CA ALA A 13 3.08 4.60 -20.11
C ALA A 13 3.67 3.51 -19.19
N TRP A 14 4.59 2.69 -19.72
CA TRP A 14 5.35 1.69 -18.95
C TRP A 14 6.40 2.30 -18.00
N TRP A 15 6.89 3.51 -18.30
CA TRP A 15 7.96 4.16 -17.56
C TRP A 15 7.63 4.43 -16.08
N PRO A 16 6.49 5.07 -15.72
CA PRO A 16 6.11 5.23 -14.33
C PRO A 16 5.89 3.91 -13.59
N VAL A 17 5.40 2.88 -14.28
CA VAL A 17 5.21 1.54 -13.69
C VAL A 17 6.55 0.90 -13.36
N LEU A 18 7.52 0.96 -14.28
CA LEU A 18 8.87 0.44 -14.04
C LEU A 18 9.53 1.16 -12.86
N LEU A 19 9.46 2.49 -12.81
CA LEU A 19 10.00 3.27 -11.70
C LEU A 19 9.32 2.96 -10.36
N TRP A 20 8.02 2.71 -10.37
CA TRP A 20 7.27 2.35 -9.17
C TRP A 20 7.65 0.94 -8.65
N VAL A 21 7.68 -0.07 -9.53
CA VAL A 21 8.02 -1.45 -9.14
C VAL A 21 9.48 -1.56 -8.68
N ALA A 22 10.36 -0.69 -9.17
CA ALA A 22 11.76 -0.62 -8.73
C ALA A 22 11.94 -0.07 -7.30
N MET A 23 10.90 0.45 -6.65
CA MET A 23 10.98 0.91 -5.26
C MET A 23 10.93 -0.28 -4.29
N PRO A 24 11.95 -0.50 -3.42
CA PRO A 24 11.99 -1.68 -2.53
C PRO A 24 10.77 -1.79 -1.61
N THR A 25 10.27 -0.66 -1.13
CA THR A 25 9.08 -0.59 -0.26
C THR A 25 7.84 -1.17 -0.95
N VAL A 26 7.71 -1.00 -2.27
CA VAL A 26 6.57 -1.53 -3.04
C VAL A 26 6.62 -3.04 -3.00
N HIS A 27 7.76 -3.65 -3.36
CA HIS A 27 7.94 -5.10 -3.30
C HIS A 27 7.65 -5.67 -1.90
N TRP A 28 8.18 -5.02 -0.85
CA TRP A 28 7.96 -5.44 0.53
C TRP A 28 6.48 -5.39 0.91
N CYS A 29 5.75 -4.33 0.54
CA CYS A 29 4.32 -4.21 0.84
C CYS A 29 3.49 -5.28 0.15
N TYR A 30 3.81 -5.60 -1.11
CA TYR A 30 3.14 -6.68 -1.85
C TYR A 30 3.42 -8.06 -1.23
N HIS A 31 4.68 -8.37 -0.92
CA HIS A 31 5.05 -9.64 -0.30
C HIS A 31 4.40 -9.83 1.08
N ASN A 32 4.23 -8.73 1.82
CA ASN A 32 3.61 -8.75 3.14
C ASN A 32 2.09 -8.60 3.14
N ASN A 33 1.46 -8.41 1.97
CA ASN A 33 0.03 -8.13 1.81
C ASN A 33 -0.45 -7.01 2.74
N MET A 34 0.29 -5.90 2.75
CA MET A 34 -0.02 -4.74 3.59
C MET A 34 -1.32 -4.06 3.14
N GLN A 35 -2.09 -3.53 4.08
CA GLN A 35 -3.34 -2.79 3.81
C GLN A 35 -3.09 -1.57 2.89
N GLU A 36 -1.87 -1.06 2.90
CA GLU A 36 -1.35 0.00 2.06
C GLU A 36 -1.45 -0.32 0.56
N ASN A 37 -1.44 -1.60 0.17
CA ASN A 37 -1.65 -2.00 -1.22
C ASN A 37 -3.08 -1.65 -1.68
N THR A 38 -4.08 -2.05 -0.90
CA THR A 38 -5.50 -1.74 -1.17
C THR A 38 -5.74 -0.23 -1.10
N LEU A 39 -5.15 0.43 -0.10
CA LEU A 39 -5.19 1.88 0.02
C LEU A 39 -4.63 2.56 -1.24
N GLY A 40 -3.47 2.11 -1.72
CA GLY A 40 -2.81 2.61 -2.92
C GLY A 40 -3.65 2.47 -4.19
N VAL A 41 -4.44 1.40 -4.32
CA VAL A 41 -5.38 1.22 -5.44
C VAL A 41 -6.41 2.34 -5.43
N PHE A 42 -7.09 2.57 -4.30
CA PHE A 42 -8.13 3.59 -4.20
C PHE A 42 -7.59 5.01 -4.33
N THR A 43 -6.45 5.32 -3.70
CA THR A 43 -5.86 6.67 -3.78
C THR A 43 -5.38 6.99 -5.20
N THR A 44 -4.75 6.03 -5.88
CA THR A 44 -4.30 6.19 -7.27
C THR A 44 -5.49 6.30 -8.22
N ALA A 45 -6.55 5.49 -8.03
CA ALA A 45 -7.78 5.57 -8.80
C ALA A 45 -8.48 6.93 -8.65
N ALA A 46 -8.54 7.48 -7.44
CA ALA A 46 -9.09 8.80 -7.18
C ALA A 46 -8.35 9.89 -7.99
N VAL A 47 -7.01 9.87 -7.97
CA VAL A 47 -6.21 10.84 -8.74
C VAL A 47 -6.34 10.61 -10.24
N LEU A 48 -6.38 9.36 -10.71
CA LEU A 48 -6.60 9.03 -12.11
C LEU A 48 -7.93 9.59 -12.63
N LEU A 49 -9.03 9.41 -11.89
CA LEU A 49 -10.35 9.94 -12.24
C LEU A 49 -10.32 11.47 -12.38
N LEU A 50 -9.62 12.17 -11.48
CA LEU A 50 -9.45 13.62 -11.56
C LEU A 50 -8.62 14.06 -12.78
N VAL A 51 -7.58 13.31 -13.13
CA VAL A 51 -6.80 13.54 -14.35
C VAL A 51 -7.66 13.32 -15.60
N LEU A 52 -8.50 12.28 -15.60
CA LEU A 52 -9.44 12.00 -16.68
C LEU A 52 -10.53 13.08 -16.80
N ALA A 53 -10.92 13.71 -15.69
CA ALA A 53 -11.91 14.78 -15.63
C ALA A 53 -11.47 16.13 -16.24
N ARG A 54 -10.18 16.30 -16.61
CA ARG A 54 -9.66 17.61 -17.06
C ARG A 54 -10.25 18.12 -18.38
N GLU A 55 -10.77 17.24 -19.23
CA GLU A 55 -11.39 17.58 -20.51
C GLU A 55 -12.75 16.87 -20.61
N GLY A 56 -13.86 17.61 -20.49
CA GLY A 56 -15.23 17.08 -20.58
C GLY A 56 -16.10 17.37 -19.36
N ARG A 57 -17.15 16.55 -19.16
CA ARG A 57 -18.13 16.68 -18.07
C ARG A 57 -17.45 16.29 -16.74
N THR A 58 -17.16 17.28 -15.90
CA THR A 58 -16.19 17.15 -14.81
C THR A 58 -16.75 16.48 -13.56
N TRP A 59 -18.08 16.43 -13.41
CA TRP A 59 -18.70 16.08 -12.13
C TRP A 59 -18.76 14.58 -11.84
N VAL A 60 -19.10 13.75 -12.83
CA VAL A 60 -19.17 12.28 -12.63
C VAL A 60 -17.83 11.70 -12.18
N PRO A 61 -16.68 12.01 -12.83
CA PRO A 61 -15.40 11.52 -12.35
C PRO A 61 -14.99 12.13 -11.00
N THR A 62 -15.39 13.37 -10.68
CA THR A 62 -15.14 13.97 -9.35
C THR A 62 -15.94 13.26 -8.25
N LEU A 63 -17.20 12.91 -8.51
CA LEU A 63 -18.01 12.11 -7.57
C LEU A 63 -17.41 10.73 -7.36
N ALA A 64 -17.03 10.05 -8.45
CA ALA A 64 -16.35 8.76 -8.39
C ALA A 64 -15.00 8.85 -7.64
N ALA A 65 -14.24 9.94 -7.83
CA ALA A 65 -13.01 10.18 -7.07
C ALA A 65 -13.29 10.36 -5.57
N GLY A 66 -14.39 11.05 -5.20
CA GLY A 66 -14.85 11.13 -3.81
C GLY A 66 -15.19 9.76 -3.20
N LEU A 67 -15.87 8.89 -3.97
CA LEU A 67 -16.15 7.51 -3.55
C LEU A 67 -14.87 6.68 -3.38
N MET A 68 -13.86 6.87 -4.25
CA MET A 68 -12.55 6.23 -4.08
C MET A 68 -11.81 6.75 -2.85
N VAL A 69 -11.91 8.03 -2.51
CA VAL A 69 -11.37 8.57 -1.25
C VAL A 69 -12.08 7.96 -0.03
N PHE A 70 -13.40 7.79 -0.08
CA PHE A 70 -14.14 7.09 0.96
C PHE A 70 -13.71 5.63 1.10
N ALA A 71 -13.54 4.90 -0.02
CA ALA A 71 -13.03 3.53 0.01
C ALA A 71 -11.59 3.45 0.57
N ALA A 72 -10.74 4.42 0.23
CA ALA A 72 -9.40 4.57 0.78
C ALA A 72 -9.44 4.80 2.30
N SER A 73 -10.32 5.67 2.80
CA SER A 73 -10.46 5.90 4.24
C SER A 73 -11.08 4.72 4.97
N MET A 74 -11.92 3.90 4.33
CA MET A 74 -12.36 2.63 4.91
C MET A 74 -11.25 1.59 5.00
N ALA A 75 -10.26 1.62 4.10
CA ALA A 75 -9.13 0.68 4.13
C ALA A 75 -8.15 0.95 5.30
N LYS A 76 -7.86 2.22 5.63
CA LYS A 76 -6.87 2.55 6.68
C LYS A 76 -7.16 3.82 7.50
N GLY A 77 -8.23 4.55 7.19
CA GLY A 77 -8.62 5.78 7.86
C GLY A 77 -8.03 7.05 7.26
N VAL A 78 -7.69 8.00 8.14
CA VAL A 78 -7.24 9.37 7.79
C VAL A 78 -6.17 9.42 6.69
N PRO A 79 -5.15 8.53 6.66
CA PRO A 79 -4.16 8.56 5.58
C PRO A 79 -4.73 8.42 4.18
N GLY A 80 -5.92 7.80 4.02
CA GLY A 80 -6.59 7.67 2.72
C GLY A 80 -7.25 8.93 2.19
N LEU A 81 -7.28 10.01 2.97
CA LEU A 81 -7.92 11.28 2.60
C LEU A 81 -7.03 12.18 1.74
N PHE A 82 -5.73 11.89 1.59
CA PHE A 82 -4.81 12.77 0.87
C PHE A 82 -5.20 13.09 -0.59
N PRO A 83 -5.91 12.23 -1.37
CA PRO A 83 -6.31 12.60 -2.72
C PRO A 83 -7.28 13.79 -2.78
N LEU A 84 -7.89 14.20 -1.65
CA LEU A 84 -8.67 15.45 -1.57
C LEU A 84 -7.84 16.69 -1.91
N ALA A 85 -6.52 16.64 -1.74
CA ALA A 85 -5.60 17.71 -2.12
C ALA A 85 -5.34 17.75 -3.64
N ALA A 86 -5.54 16.64 -4.36
CA ALA A 86 -5.15 16.49 -5.76
C ALA A 86 -5.78 17.54 -6.71
N PRO A 87 -7.07 17.94 -6.59
CA PRO A 87 -7.63 19.00 -7.43
C PRO A 87 -6.85 20.31 -7.34
N VAL A 88 -6.48 20.72 -6.13
CA VAL A 88 -5.71 21.94 -5.86
C VAL A 88 -4.30 21.81 -6.42
N MET A 89 -3.62 20.69 -6.16
CA MET A 89 -2.26 20.46 -6.67
C MET A 89 -2.19 20.44 -8.20
N LEU A 90 -3.19 19.84 -8.85
CA LEU A 90 -3.34 19.85 -10.31
C LEU A 90 -3.57 21.26 -10.88
N ALA A 91 -4.25 22.13 -10.14
CA ALA A 91 -4.52 23.51 -10.55
C ALA A 91 -3.30 24.42 -10.36
N LEU A 92 -2.60 24.29 -9.23
CA LEU A 92 -1.38 25.05 -8.92
C LEU A 92 -0.29 24.80 -9.96
N ALA A 93 -0.16 23.55 -10.42
CA ALA A 93 0.91 23.18 -11.33
C ALA A 93 0.58 23.39 -12.82
N GLY A 94 -0.64 23.77 -13.22
CA GLY A 94 -0.97 23.89 -14.65
C GLY A 94 -2.13 24.82 -15.00
N ASP A 95 -3.34 24.54 -14.49
CA ASP A 95 -4.56 25.16 -15.03
C ASP A 95 -4.92 26.52 -14.40
N ARG A 96 -4.25 26.96 -13.32
CA ARG A 96 -4.47 28.22 -12.58
C ARG A 96 -5.92 28.52 -12.12
N ARG A 97 -6.87 27.59 -12.26
CA ARG A 97 -8.27 27.74 -11.86
C ARG A 97 -8.52 27.25 -10.44
N LEU A 98 -7.91 27.92 -9.45
CA LEU A 98 -7.94 27.50 -8.04
C LEU A 98 -9.36 27.37 -7.48
N LEU A 99 -10.26 28.31 -7.78
CA LEU A 99 -11.65 28.26 -7.30
C LEU A 99 -12.39 26.98 -7.76
N ARG A 100 -12.19 26.57 -9.02
CA ARG A 100 -12.81 25.33 -9.53
C ARG A 100 -12.19 24.09 -8.90
N ALA A 101 -10.90 24.13 -8.58
CA ALA A 101 -10.23 23.06 -7.86
C ALA A 101 -10.74 22.94 -6.42
N LEU A 102 -10.89 24.04 -5.71
CA LEU A 102 -11.50 24.08 -4.38
C LEU A 102 -12.93 23.52 -4.41
N ALA A 103 -13.75 23.94 -5.39
CA ALA A 103 -15.09 23.39 -5.56
C ALA A 103 -15.08 21.87 -5.76
N ARG A 104 -14.12 21.32 -6.54
CA ARG A 104 -13.97 19.87 -6.71
C ARG A 104 -13.56 19.17 -5.42
N THR A 105 -12.64 19.74 -4.65
CA THR A 105 -12.27 19.22 -3.32
C THR A 105 -13.48 19.22 -2.39
N LEU A 106 -14.30 20.28 -2.39
CA LEU A 106 -15.54 20.35 -1.61
C LEU A 106 -16.56 19.29 -2.04
N VAL A 107 -16.73 19.06 -3.35
CA VAL A 107 -17.61 17.99 -3.85
C VAL A 107 -17.11 16.61 -3.40
N MET A 108 -15.81 16.34 -3.51
CA MET A 108 -15.25 15.07 -3.03
C MET A 108 -15.44 14.91 -1.52
N LEU A 109 -15.22 15.98 -0.75
CA LEU A 109 -15.44 15.99 0.70
C LEU A 109 -16.92 15.76 1.04
N ALA A 110 -17.84 16.36 0.30
CA ALA A 110 -19.27 16.13 0.47
C ALA A 110 -19.67 14.68 0.19
N VAL A 111 -19.08 14.03 -0.82
CA VAL A 111 -19.29 12.59 -1.09
C VAL A 111 -18.78 11.73 0.06
N VAL A 112 -17.58 12.00 0.57
CA VAL A 112 -17.02 11.28 1.73
C VAL A 112 -17.90 11.47 2.96
N GLY A 113 -18.31 12.71 3.24
CA GLY A 113 -19.19 13.04 4.36
C GLY A 113 -20.57 12.40 4.24
N ALA A 114 -21.17 12.39 3.05
CA ALA A 114 -22.45 11.73 2.80
C ALA A 114 -22.35 10.21 2.97
N ALA A 115 -21.26 9.59 2.51
CA ALA A 115 -21.04 8.15 2.66
C ALA A 115 -20.87 7.75 4.14
N TYR A 116 -20.08 8.49 4.91
CA TYR A 116 -19.99 8.27 6.36
C TYR A 116 -21.28 8.61 7.10
N GLY A 117 -22.01 9.64 6.67
CA GLY A 117 -23.33 9.98 7.22
C GLY A 117 -24.36 8.86 7.01
N LEU A 118 -24.33 8.22 5.84
CA LEU A 118 -25.14 7.02 5.58
C LEU A 118 -24.70 5.85 6.44
N LEU A 119 -23.39 5.60 6.61
CA LEU A 119 -22.94 4.55 7.55
C LEU A 119 -23.40 4.81 8.98
N TRP A 120 -23.42 6.08 9.40
CA TRP A 120 -23.81 6.47 10.75
C TRP A 120 -25.29 6.18 11.08
N THR A 121 -26.15 5.94 10.08
CA THR A 121 -27.54 5.55 10.32
C THR A 121 -27.66 4.12 10.85
N TRP A 122 -26.66 3.25 10.60
CA TRP A 122 -26.61 1.89 11.14
C TRP A 122 -25.96 1.85 12.53
N PRO A 123 -26.62 1.27 13.55
CA PRO A 123 -26.08 1.20 14.91
C PRO A 123 -24.71 0.50 15.01
N GLU A 124 -24.53 -0.61 14.31
CA GLU A 124 -23.32 -1.44 14.36
C GLU A 124 -22.14 -0.71 13.69
N ALA A 125 -22.40 -0.05 12.56
CA ALA A 125 -21.39 0.76 11.88
C ALA A 125 -20.99 1.98 12.73
N ARG A 126 -21.97 2.61 13.39
CA ARG A 126 -21.71 3.72 14.31
C ARG A 126 -20.81 3.28 15.46
N GLU A 127 -21.09 2.15 16.08
CA GLU A 127 -20.27 1.63 17.17
C GLU A 127 -18.85 1.32 16.71
N SER A 128 -18.70 0.60 15.59
CA SER A 128 -17.39 0.32 15.00
C SER A 128 -16.58 1.59 14.69
N LEU A 129 -17.22 2.63 14.15
CA LEU A 129 -16.59 3.91 13.86
C LEU A 129 -16.19 4.67 15.13
N ARG A 130 -17.03 4.65 16.17
CA ARG A 130 -16.71 5.25 17.49
C ARG A 130 -15.50 4.56 18.10
N THR A 131 -15.50 3.22 18.16
CA THR A 131 -14.35 2.45 18.65
C THR A 131 -13.08 2.77 17.87
N TYR A 132 -13.15 2.91 16.53
CA TYR A 132 -11.99 3.31 15.73
C TYR A 132 -11.49 4.71 16.11
N VAL A 133 -12.37 5.69 16.23
CA VAL A 133 -11.97 7.08 16.56
C VAL A 133 -11.37 7.14 17.95
N GLU A 134 -12.01 6.55 18.95
CA GLU A 134 -11.57 6.61 20.35
C GLU A 134 -10.28 5.80 20.56
N ALA A 135 -10.30 4.51 20.22
CA ALA A 135 -9.19 3.61 20.53
C ALA A 135 -7.99 3.78 19.58
N ARG A 136 -8.20 4.18 18.32
CA ARG A 136 -7.13 4.18 17.31
C ARG A 136 -6.73 5.56 16.80
N LEU A 137 -7.66 6.51 16.69
CA LEU A 137 -7.32 7.86 16.24
C LEU A 137 -6.86 8.74 17.40
N LEU A 138 -7.66 8.86 18.46
CA LEU A 138 -7.38 9.78 19.57
C LEU A 138 -6.30 9.24 20.52
N HIS A 139 -6.45 8.00 20.98
CA HIS A 139 -5.53 7.41 21.96
C HIS A 139 -4.10 7.23 21.43
N ARG A 140 -3.93 7.01 20.11
CA ARG A 140 -2.63 6.73 19.48
C ARG A 140 -1.80 8.00 19.16
N ILE A 141 -2.36 9.20 19.32
CA ILE A 141 -1.61 10.44 19.08
C ILE A 141 -0.56 10.67 20.19
N THR A 142 -0.83 10.22 21.41
CA THR A 142 0.03 10.43 22.58
C THR A 142 0.86 9.21 22.98
N GLU A 143 0.60 8.02 22.40
CA GLU A 143 1.21 6.76 22.81
C GLU A 143 1.99 6.05 21.69
N ALA A 144 3.04 5.33 22.08
CA ALA A 144 3.83 4.40 21.26
C ALA A 144 4.59 5.01 20.05
N PRO A 145 5.52 5.96 20.26
CA PRO A 145 6.43 6.39 19.19
C PRO A 145 7.21 5.19 18.66
N THR A 146 7.31 5.07 17.34
CA THR A 146 8.11 4.02 16.67
C THR A 146 9.44 4.55 16.15
N VAL A 147 9.63 5.87 16.15
CA VAL A 147 10.83 6.56 15.67
C VAL A 147 11.14 7.78 16.55
N ASP A 148 12.41 8.17 16.58
CA ASP A 148 12.86 9.31 17.41
C ASP A 148 12.57 10.68 16.77
N SER A 149 12.42 10.73 15.45
CA SER A 149 12.28 11.98 14.69
C SER A 149 11.02 11.99 13.82
N HIS A 150 10.32 13.12 13.84
CA HIS A 150 9.17 13.40 12.97
C HIS A 150 9.56 13.41 11.48
N PHE A 151 10.83 13.59 11.15
CA PHE A 151 11.34 13.65 9.78
C PHE A 151 11.79 12.27 9.24
N ARG A 152 11.73 11.20 10.04
CA ARG A 152 12.20 9.87 9.62
C ARG A 152 11.55 9.40 8.32
N ILE A 153 10.24 9.62 8.15
CA ILE A 153 9.51 9.24 6.94
C ILE A 153 10.04 9.90 5.67
N LEU A 154 10.63 11.11 5.74
CA LEU A 154 11.26 11.75 4.58
C LEU A 154 12.52 11.01 4.15
N GLY A 155 13.31 10.53 5.12
CA GLY A 155 14.44 9.64 4.86
C GLY A 155 13.99 8.34 4.21
N ASP A 156 12.91 7.73 4.72
CA ASP A 156 12.36 6.50 4.14
C ASP A 156 11.90 6.74 2.68
N VAL A 157 11.21 7.85 2.37
CA VAL A 157 10.83 8.22 0.99
C VAL A 157 12.06 8.41 0.11
N PHE A 158 13.09 9.10 0.61
CA PHE A 158 14.34 9.30 -0.13
C PHE A 158 14.97 7.97 -0.52
N PHE A 159 15.15 7.05 0.44
CA PHE A 159 15.75 5.74 0.17
C PHE A 159 14.88 4.87 -0.74
N ALA A 160 13.55 4.92 -0.60
CA ALA A 160 12.65 4.19 -1.50
C ALA A 160 12.70 4.71 -2.93
N ALA A 161 12.84 6.02 -3.12
CA ALA A 161 12.90 6.66 -4.43
C ALA A 161 14.31 6.74 -5.04
N LEU A 162 15.36 6.39 -4.29
CA LEU A 162 16.76 6.56 -4.71
C LEU A 162 17.04 5.87 -6.04
N GLY A 163 16.70 4.58 -6.17
CA GLY A 163 16.88 3.83 -7.41
C GLY A 163 16.18 4.50 -8.61
N PRO A 164 14.86 4.71 -8.56
CA PRO A 164 14.11 5.41 -9.60
C PRO A 164 14.67 6.79 -9.98
N VAL A 165 15.08 7.59 -8.99
CA VAL A 165 15.68 8.92 -9.21
C VAL A 165 17.02 8.80 -9.92
N LEU A 166 17.88 7.85 -9.53
CA LEU A 166 19.16 7.61 -10.20
C LEU A 166 18.97 7.20 -11.66
N VAL A 167 18.04 6.29 -11.95
CA VAL A 167 17.76 5.89 -13.35
C VAL A 167 17.24 7.08 -14.15
N ALA A 168 16.31 7.87 -13.60
CA ALA A 168 15.81 9.07 -14.26
C ALA A 168 16.91 10.12 -14.49
N ALA A 169 17.83 10.29 -13.53
CA ALA A 169 18.98 11.18 -13.67
C ALA A 169 19.95 10.71 -14.76
N LEU A 170 20.24 9.41 -14.85
CA LEU A 170 21.07 8.83 -15.90
C LEU A 170 20.45 9.04 -17.29
N VAL A 171 19.14 8.83 -17.42
CA VAL A 171 18.39 9.12 -18.66
C VAL A 171 18.53 10.59 -19.06
N LEU A 172 18.37 11.52 -18.11
CA LEU A 172 18.53 12.95 -18.36
C LEU A 172 19.95 13.32 -18.80
N LEU A 173 20.97 12.80 -18.12
CA LEU A 173 22.38 13.04 -18.44
C LEU A 173 22.74 12.49 -19.82
N ALA A 174 22.34 11.25 -20.13
CA ALA A 174 22.58 10.61 -21.42
C ALA A 174 21.90 11.37 -22.57
N ALA A 175 20.69 11.88 -22.35
CA ALA A 175 19.97 12.66 -23.36
C ALA A 175 20.61 14.03 -23.60
N ARG A 176 20.98 14.77 -22.53
CA ARG A 176 21.64 16.09 -22.64
C ARG A 176 22.95 16.05 -23.40
N ARG A 177 23.73 14.98 -23.24
CA ARG A 177 24.98 14.79 -24.00
C ARG A 177 24.76 14.68 -25.50
N LYS A 178 23.58 14.26 -25.92
CA LYS A 178 23.28 13.94 -27.31
C LYS A 178 22.38 14.97 -28.00
N ALA A 179 21.57 15.74 -27.27
CA ALA A 179 20.72 16.79 -27.83
C ALA A 179 20.20 17.77 -26.75
N PRO A 180 19.81 18.99 -27.16
CA PRO A 180 18.97 19.84 -26.32
C PRO A 180 17.66 19.11 -25.98
N LEU A 181 17.28 19.17 -24.71
CA LEU A 181 16.06 18.50 -24.23
C LEU A 181 14.83 19.32 -24.63
N PRO A 182 13.73 18.66 -25.06
CA PRO A 182 12.45 19.33 -25.21
C PRO A 182 11.99 19.97 -23.89
N ALA A 183 11.14 20.99 -24.00
CA ALA A 183 10.53 21.63 -22.83
C ALA A 183 9.88 20.57 -21.91
N ARG A 184 10.22 20.62 -20.62
CA ARG A 184 9.76 19.64 -19.63
C ARG A 184 8.26 19.77 -19.39
N ALA A 185 7.59 18.65 -19.11
CA ALA A 185 6.23 18.64 -18.55
C ALA A 185 6.24 19.05 -17.06
N GLY A 186 6.82 20.22 -16.74
CA GLY A 186 7.07 20.66 -15.37
C GLY A 186 5.79 20.76 -14.54
N GLY A 187 4.69 21.19 -15.15
CA GLY A 187 3.40 21.31 -14.48
C GLY A 187 2.81 19.97 -14.02
N PRO A 188 2.51 19.03 -14.94
CA PRO A 188 2.02 17.70 -14.58
C PRO A 188 2.94 16.94 -13.60
N ALA A 189 4.26 17.01 -13.79
CA ALA A 189 5.22 16.38 -12.88
C ALA A 189 5.14 16.98 -11.47
N LEU A 190 5.09 18.31 -11.36
CA LEU A 190 4.94 19.03 -10.09
C LEU A 190 3.60 18.70 -9.43
N ALA A 191 2.49 18.63 -10.18
CA ALA A 191 1.19 18.24 -9.62
C ALA A 191 1.25 16.86 -8.95
N MET A 192 1.86 15.88 -9.62
CA MET A 192 1.98 14.52 -9.07
C MET A 192 2.91 14.50 -7.86
N LEU A 193 4.01 15.25 -7.89
CA LEU A 193 4.92 15.38 -6.75
C LEU A 193 4.21 16.00 -5.54
N LEU A 194 3.52 17.12 -5.72
CA LEU A 194 2.78 17.79 -4.64
C LEU A 194 1.65 16.91 -4.08
N THR A 195 0.96 16.16 -4.95
CA THR A 195 -0.07 15.21 -4.53
C THR A 195 0.53 14.04 -3.75
N ALA A 196 1.67 13.51 -4.17
CA ALA A 196 2.40 12.48 -3.43
C ALA A 196 2.86 13.01 -2.06
N SER A 197 3.39 14.24 -2.00
CA SER A 197 3.77 14.89 -0.76
C SER A 197 2.60 15.06 0.21
N ALA A 198 1.39 15.35 -0.29
CA ALA A 198 0.20 15.39 0.56
C ALA A 198 -0.13 14.04 1.22
N GLY A 199 0.30 12.92 0.64
CA GLY A 199 0.17 11.58 1.23
C GLY A 199 1.29 11.21 2.21
N VAL A 200 2.39 11.97 2.26
CA VAL A 200 3.56 11.69 3.10
C VAL A 200 3.70 12.69 4.23
N LEU A 201 3.64 13.99 3.94
CA LEU A 201 3.92 15.06 4.92
C LEU A 201 3.02 14.99 6.17
N PRO A 202 1.70 14.67 6.08
CA PRO A 202 0.88 14.52 7.28
C PRO A 202 1.36 13.41 8.23
N LEU A 203 2.10 12.40 7.75
CA LEU A 203 2.66 11.36 8.61
C LEU A 203 3.71 11.92 9.58
N MET A 204 4.32 13.07 9.26
CA MET A 204 5.26 13.77 10.13
C MET A 204 4.60 14.36 11.37
N LEU A 205 3.27 14.50 11.40
CA LEU A 205 2.55 15.02 12.57
C LEU A 205 2.65 14.08 13.78
N THR A 206 3.01 12.81 13.57
CA THR A 206 3.16 11.82 14.65
C THR A 206 4.53 11.14 14.58
N ARG A 207 4.98 10.56 15.70
CA ARG A 207 6.17 9.66 15.74
C ARG A 207 5.81 8.19 15.53
N VAL A 208 4.57 7.89 15.15
CA VAL A 208 4.13 6.55 14.77
C VAL A 208 4.35 6.41 13.26
N GLN A 209 5.61 6.20 12.87
CA GLN A 209 6.04 6.12 11.49
C GLN A 209 6.61 4.73 11.19
N LYS A 210 6.13 4.12 10.10
CA LYS A 210 6.72 2.93 9.50
C LYS A 210 6.96 3.21 8.02
N SER A 211 8.07 2.72 7.49
CA SER A 211 8.49 3.01 6.11
C SER A 211 7.43 2.66 5.07
N PHE A 212 6.64 1.61 5.30
CA PHE A 212 5.57 1.21 4.39
C PHE A 212 4.35 2.13 4.40
N TYR A 213 4.18 3.04 5.38
CA TYR A 213 3.03 3.97 5.42
C TYR A 213 2.99 4.95 4.24
N MET A 214 4.14 5.22 3.61
CA MET A 214 4.20 6.06 2.40
C MET A 214 3.82 5.33 1.10
N ALA A 215 3.67 3.99 1.14
CA ALA A 215 3.43 3.17 -0.05
C ALA A 215 2.25 3.65 -0.94
N PRO A 216 1.12 4.14 -0.40
CA PRO A 216 0.01 4.66 -1.22
C PRO A 216 0.34 5.92 -2.02
N ALA A 217 1.39 6.66 -1.65
CA ALA A 217 1.84 7.87 -2.35
C ALA A 217 2.92 7.56 -3.41
N LEU A 218 3.59 6.42 -3.32
CA LEU A 218 4.68 6.02 -4.21
C LEU A 218 4.30 5.92 -5.69
N PRO A 219 3.09 5.45 -6.09
CA PRO A 219 2.68 5.48 -7.50
C PRO A 219 2.69 6.90 -8.09
N LEU A 220 2.27 7.90 -7.31
CA LEU A 220 2.24 9.30 -7.74
C LEU A 220 3.64 9.91 -7.77
N LEU A 221 4.52 9.53 -6.83
CA LEU A 221 5.92 9.91 -6.84
C LEU A 221 6.65 9.35 -8.08
N ALA A 222 6.45 8.06 -8.38
CA ALA A 222 6.99 7.43 -9.57
C ALA A 222 6.47 8.10 -10.85
N LEU A 223 5.19 8.46 -10.90
CA LEU A 223 4.61 9.21 -12.01
C LEU A 223 5.21 10.62 -12.15
N ALA A 224 5.51 11.30 -11.05
CA ALA A 224 6.20 12.59 -11.07
C ALA A 224 7.61 12.47 -11.67
N ILE A 225 8.40 11.48 -11.20
CA ILE A 225 9.76 11.20 -11.72
C ILE A 225 9.69 10.83 -13.21
N ALA A 226 8.70 10.02 -13.60
CA ALA A 226 8.50 9.61 -14.97
C ALA A 226 8.17 10.80 -15.89
N LEU A 227 7.20 11.64 -15.51
CA LEU A 227 6.82 12.83 -16.28
C LEU A 227 7.98 13.82 -16.43
N PHE A 228 8.82 13.94 -15.39
CA PHE A 228 10.00 14.80 -15.42
C PHE A 228 11.07 14.30 -16.41
N SER A 229 11.27 12.98 -16.48
CA SER A 229 12.30 12.34 -17.31
C SER A 229 11.81 11.90 -18.70
N ALA A 230 10.50 11.88 -18.94
CA ALA A 230 9.89 11.40 -20.18
C ALA A 230 10.41 12.07 -21.46
N PRO A 231 10.61 13.42 -21.54
CA PRO A 231 11.13 14.04 -22.76
C PRO A 231 12.57 13.59 -23.10
N ALA A 232 13.38 13.31 -22.08
CA ALA A 232 14.73 12.79 -22.26
C ALA A 232 14.71 11.33 -22.71
N LEU A 233 13.85 10.51 -22.10
CA LEU A 233 13.68 9.12 -22.49
C LEU A 233 13.17 9.00 -23.92
N SER A 234 12.18 9.81 -24.31
CA SER A 234 11.64 9.84 -25.68
C SER A 234 12.71 10.22 -26.70
N THR A 235 13.55 11.21 -26.40
CA THR A 235 14.68 11.62 -27.27
C THR A 235 15.69 10.48 -27.45
N LEU A 236 15.98 9.72 -26.39
CA LEU A 236 16.89 8.58 -26.47
C LEU A 236 16.29 7.44 -27.28
N LEU A 237 15.03 7.08 -27.01
CA LEU A 237 14.34 5.98 -27.70
C LEU A 237 14.10 6.28 -29.18
N GLY A 238 13.79 7.53 -29.55
CA GLY A 238 13.61 7.93 -30.95
C GLY A 238 14.86 7.78 -31.81
N ARG A 239 16.04 7.58 -31.19
CA ARG A 239 17.30 7.29 -31.89
C ARG A 239 17.59 5.81 -32.03
N ILE A 240 16.91 4.97 -31.25
CA ILE A 240 17.04 3.53 -31.38
C ILE A 240 16.17 3.11 -32.55
N ARG A 241 16.81 2.57 -33.60
CA ARG A 241 16.12 1.92 -34.70
C ARG A 241 16.35 0.42 -34.57
N PRO A 242 15.55 -0.28 -33.73
CA PRO A 242 15.70 -1.72 -33.63
C PRO A 242 15.37 -2.35 -34.98
N ASP A 243 16.18 -3.31 -35.42
CA ASP A 243 15.81 -4.11 -36.58
C ASP A 243 14.59 -4.99 -36.26
N ALA A 244 13.96 -5.51 -37.32
CA ALA A 244 12.75 -6.30 -37.19
C ALA A 244 12.96 -7.60 -36.39
N ALA A 245 14.17 -8.16 -36.40
CA ALA A 245 14.48 -9.38 -35.66
C ALA A 245 14.54 -9.10 -34.16
N LEU A 246 15.27 -8.06 -33.74
CA LEU A 246 15.38 -7.63 -32.36
C LEU A 246 14.00 -7.26 -31.78
N SER A 247 13.19 -6.49 -32.50
CA SER A 247 11.82 -6.16 -32.06
C SER A 247 10.95 -7.40 -31.89
N ARG A 248 11.06 -8.39 -32.79
CA ARG A 248 10.33 -9.65 -32.69
C ARG A 248 10.80 -10.47 -31.50
N THR A 249 12.11 -10.52 -31.24
CA THR A 249 12.70 -11.21 -30.08
C THR A 249 12.24 -10.60 -28.77
N ILE A 250 12.33 -9.26 -28.61
CA ILE A 250 11.88 -8.55 -27.40
C ILE A 250 10.39 -8.81 -27.17
N ARG A 251 9.56 -8.72 -28.21
CA ARG A 251 8.12 -8.96 -28.10
C ARG A 251 7.81 -10.41 -27.70
N SER A 252 8.49 -11.37 -28.32
CA SER A 252 8.28 -12.79 -28.03
C SER A 252 8.70 -13.12 -26.59
N PHE A 253 9.83 -12.57 -26.15
CA PHE A 253 10.28 -12.67 -24.76
C PHE A 253 9.27 -12.05 -23.79
N ALA A 254 8.76 -10.85 -24.06
CA ALA A 254 7.79 -10.18 -23.21
C ALA A 254 6.48 -10.99 -23.08
N VAL A 255 5.98 -11.55 -24.19
CA VAL A 255 4.80 -12.42 -24.19
C VAL A 255 5.07 -13.72 -23.42
N ALA A 256 6.22 -14.35 -23.66
CA ALA A 256 6.62 -15.57 -22.95
C ALA A 256 6.80 -15.33 -21.44
N ALA A 257 7.40 -14.21 -21.05
CA ALA A 257 7.57 -13.81 -19.66
C ALA A 257 6.21 -13.57 -18.99
N LEU A 258 5.29 -12.87 -19.67
CA LEU A 258 3.94 -12.66 -19.17
C LEU A 258 3.17 -13.98 -18.99
N ALA A 259 3.23 -14.87 -19.99
CA ALA A 259 2.64 -16.19 -19.91
C ALA A 259 3.27 -17.04 -18.80
N GLY A 260 4.58 -16.97 -18.64
CA GLY A 260 5.32 -17.65 -17.58
C GLY A 260 4.93 -17.16 -16.19
N VAL A 261 4.78 -15.84 -15.99
CA VAL A 261 4.30 -15.27 -14.73
C VAL A 261 2.84 -15.67 -14.45
N ALA A 262 1.97 -15.66 -15.46
CA ALA A 262 0.58 -16.12 -15.30
C ALA A 262 0.52 -17.61 -14.94
N LEU A 263 1.28 -18.46 -15.63
CA LEU A 263 1.37 -19.88 -15.35
C LEU A 263 1.94 -20.13 -13.94
N ALA A 264 3.03 -19.46 -13.57
CA ALA A 264 3.60 -19.55 -12.23
C ALA A 264 2.60 -19.12 -11.15
N SER A 265 1.82 -18.07 -11.39
CA SER A 265 0.77 -17.61 -10.46
C SER A 265 -0.30 -18.69 -10.23
N VAL A 266 -0.69 -19.41 -11.29
CA VAL A 266 -1.65 -20.53 -11.19
C VAL A 266 -1.02 -21.72 -10.48
N LEU A 267 0.19 -22.13 -10.87
CA LEU A 267 0.87 -23.31 -10.30
C LEU A 267 1.26 -23.13 -8.83
N LEU A 268 1.57 -21.90 -8.43
CA LEU A 268 1.93 -21.54 -7.06
C LEU A 268 0.71 -21.14 -6.21
N PHE A 269 -0.49 -21.08 -6.80
CA PHE A 269 -1.70 -20.73 -6.08
C PHE A 269 -1.93 -21.70 -4.90
N GLY A 270 -2.23 -21.12 -3.73
CA GLY A 270 -2.46 -21.89 -2.50
C GLY A 270 -1.20 -22.41 -1.81
N ARG A 271 0.00 -22.28 -2.41
CA ARG A 271 1.26 -22.70 -1.76
C ARG A 271 1.82 -21.57 -0.89
N PRO A 272 2.30 -21.86 0.33
CA PRO A 272 2.91 -20.86 1.18
C PRO A 272 4.24 -20.40 0.57
N SER A 273 4.34 -19.10 0.24
CA SER A 273 5.60 -18.50 -0.18
C SER A 273 6.54 -18.20 0.98
N ARG A 274 6.01 -18.12 2.20
CA ARG A 274 6.72 -17.81 3.46
C ARG A 274 6.05 -18.54 4.61
N ASP A 275 6.77 -18.66 5.72
CA ASP A 275 6.26 -19.16 7.00
C ASP A 275 5.53 -20.52 6.87
N ALA A 276 6.00 -21.41 5.99
CA ALA A 276 5.32 -22.66 5.67
C ALA A 276 5.07 -23.54 6.90
N ASP A 277 6.07 -23.65 7.79
CA ASP A 277 5.93 -24.42 9.02
C ASP A 277 4.98 -23.76 10.02
N MET A 278 4.97 -22.43 10.12
CA MET A 278 4.01 -21.70 10.95
C MET A 278 2.58 -21.84 10.43
N LEU A 279 2.39 -21.81 9.11
CA LEU A 279 1.07 -22.01 8.49
C LEU A 279 0.59 -23.45 8.69
N HIS A 280 1.48 -24.43 8.61
CA HIS A 280 1.19 -25.81 8.99
C HIS A 280 0.71 -25.87 10.45
N ASP A 281 1.43 -25.25 11.38
CA ASP A 281 1.06 -25.25 12.80
C ASP A 281 -0.28 -24.55 13.04
N VAL A 282 -0.49 -23.39 12.43
CA VAL A 282 -1.75 -22.62 12.50
C VAL A 282 -2.93 -23.46 12.03
N ASP A 283 -2.79 -24.22 10.93
CA ASP A 283 -3.84 -25.09 10.42
C ASP A 283 -4.12 -26.28 11.34
N ARG A 284 -3.09 -26.84 11.98
CA ARG A 284 -3.25 -27.91 12.97
C ARG A 284 -3.90 -27.42 14.26
N ILE A 285 -3.53 -26.22 14.72
CA ILE A 285 -4.16 -25.57 15.88
C ILE A 285 -5.64 -25.27 15.58
N GLY A 286 -5.94 -24.70 14.40
CA GLY A 286 -7.32 -24.39 13.98
C GLY A 286 -8.23 -25.61 13.81
N ALA A 287 -7.67 -26.80 13.62
CA ALA A 287 -8.44 -28.04 13.60
C ALA A 287 -8.89 -28.52 15.00
N LEU A 288 -8.25 -28.02 16.06
CA LEU A 288 -8.50 -28.44 17.45
C LEU A 288 -9.16 -27.35 18.29
N VAL A 289 -8.77 -26.09 18.07
CA VAL A 289 -9.29 -24.93 18.80
C VAL A 289 -10.48 -24.37 18.03
N PRO A 290 -11.65 -24.19 18.68
CA PRO A 290 -12.83 -23.69 18.00
C PRO A 290 -12.65 -22.23 17.53
N PRO A 291 -13.34 -21.83 16.43
CA PRO A 291 -13.36 -20.44 15.99
C PRO A 291 -13.84 -19.50 17.10
N HIS A 292 -13.31 -18.26 17.11
CA HIS A 292 -13.50 -17.28 18.18
C HIS A 292 -12.90 -17.69 19.54
N GLY A 293 -12.08 -18.74 19.55
CA GLY A 293 -11.32 -19.17 20.73
C GLY A 293 -10.18 -18.21 21.09
N LEU A 294 -9.88 -18.16 22.39
CA LEU A 294 -8.70 -17.49 22.94
C LEU A 294 -7.69 -18.56 23.38
N ILE A 295 -6.44 -18.39 22.96
CA ILE A 295 -5.33 -19.25 23.35
C ILE A 295 -4.37 -18.47 24.24
N ALA A 296 -4.10 -18.99 25.44
CA ALA A 296 -3.07 -18.46 26.32
C ALA A 296 -1.69 -18.59 25.64
N SER A 297 -0.82 -17.62 25.84
CA SER A 297 0.48 -17.63 25.17
C SER A 297 1.51 -16.89 25.99
N GLU A 298 2.77 -17.27 25.87
CA GLU A 298 3.86 -16.52 26.50
C GLU A 298 3.91 -15.09 25.94
N PRO A 299 4.30 -14.08 26.74
CA PRO A 299 4.36 -12.69 26.29
C PRO A 299 5.18 -12.48 24.99
N GLY A 300 6.19 -13.31 24.75
CA GLY A 300 7.00 -13.28 23.53
C GLY A 300 6.23 -13.59 22.24
N HIS A 301 5.17 -14.40 22.31
CA HIS A 301 4.32 -14.71 21.15
C HIS A 301 3.40 -13.54 20.77
N TRP A 302 3.10 -12.64 21.70
CA TRP A 302 2.40 -11.39 21.40
C TRP A 302 3.20 -10.46 20.47
N ALA A 303 4.53 -10.60 20.44
CA ALA A 303 5.36 -9.87 19.48
C ALA A 303 5.39 -10.55 18.09
N ARG A 304 4.95 -11.81 17.97
CA ARG A 304 4.94 -12.58 16.72
C ARG A 304 3.68 -12.27 15.89
N TRP A 305 3.69 -11.11 15.25
CA TRP A 305 2.57 -10.62 14.44
C TRP A 305 2.09 -11.61 13.37
N ASN A 306 3.00 -12.35 12.72
CA ASN A 306 2.61 -13.33 11.71
C ASN A 306 1.73 -14.44 12.29
N LEU A 307 2.10 -15.00 13.46
CA LEU A 307 1.33 -16.05 14.13
C LEU A 307 -0.09 -15.58 14.46
N GLN A 308 -0.22 -14.41 15.10
CA GLN A 308 -1.52 -13.83 15.44
C GLN A 308 -2.37 -13.56 14.20
N CYS A 309 -1.78 -12.92 13.18
CA CYS A 309 -2.47 -12.61 11.94
C CYS A 309 -2.92 -13.88 11.21
N TYR A 310 -2.12 -14.95 11.22
CA TYR A 310 -2.49 -16.20 10.57
C TYR A 310 -3.60 -16.94 11.32
N LEU A 311 -3.53 -17.06 12.65
CA LEU A 311 -4.59 -17.65 13.48
C LEU A 311 -5.92 -16.92 13.31
N MET A 312 -5.90 -15.58 13.40
CA MET A 312 -7.09 -14.76 13.23
C MET A 312 -7.66 -14.87 11.81
N ARG A 313 -6.81 -14.76 10.78
CA ARG A 313 -7.27 -14.73 9.38
C ARG A 313 -7.81 -16.07 8.89
N ARG A 314 -7.21 -17.18 9.31
CA ARG A 314 -7.56 -18.51 8.79
C ARG A 314 -8.61 -19.20 9.65
N HIS A 315 -8.60 -18.98 10.97
CA HIS A 315 -9.38 -19.76 11.94
C HIS A 315 -10.14 -18.91 12.96
N PHE A 316 -10.09 -17.57 12.88
CA PHE A 316 -10.74 -16.65 13.83
C PHE A 316 -10.32 -16.86 15.28
N ILE A 317 -9.07 -17.27 15.49
CA ILE A 317 -8.50 -17.51 16.82
C ILE A 317 -7.63 -16.33 17.24
N SER A 318 -7.76 -15.93 18.50
CA SER A 318 -6.94 -14.88 19.13
C SER A 318 -5.96 -15.48 20.14
N ILE A 319 -4.82 -14.81 20.30
CA ILE A 319 -3.86 -15.10 21.37
C ILE A 319 -4.10 -14.11 22.51
N ASP A 320 -4.01 -14.58 23.75
CA ASP A 320 -4.00 -13.76 24.96
C ASP A 320 -2.65 -13.90 25.71
N PRO A 321 -1.85 -12.82 25.81
CA PRO A 321 -0.57 -12.85 26.52
C PRO A 321 -0.71 -12.86 28.05
N GLU A 322 -1.89 -12.56 28.60
CA GLU A 322 -2.10 -12.53 30.05
C GLU A 322 -2.27 -13.94 30.64
N GLY A 323 -2.53 -14.94 29.78
CA GLY A 323 -2.39 -16.36 30.08
C GLY A 323 -3.37 -16.92 31.12
N ARG A 324 -4.47 -16.22 31.44
CA ARG A 324 -5.39 -16.62 32.52
C ARG A 324 -6.68 -17.23 31.98
N GLY A 325 -7.00 -18.43 32.46
CA GLY A 325 -8.35 -19.01 32.35
C GLY A 325 -8.68 -19.75 31.05
N HIS A 326 -7.79 -19.73 30.06
CA HIS A 326 -8.06 -20.33 28.74
C HIS A 326 -7.97 -21.86 28.74
N ALA A 327 -8.75 -22.50 27.86
CA ALA A 327 -8.75 -23.95 27.68
C ALA A 327 -7.51 -24.46 26.94
N TRP A 328 -6.87 -23.58 26.17
CA TRP A 328 -5.72 -23.88 25.32
C TRP A 328 -4.57 -22.93 25.62
N ALA A 329 -3.32 -23.40 25.48
CA ALA A 329 -2.13 -22.56 25.52
C ALA A 329 -1.11 -22.94 24.42
N LEU A 330 -0.26 -21.97 24.05
CA LEU A 330 0.87 -22.15 23.14
C LEU A 330 2.19 -21.85 23.86
N SER A 331 3.21 -22.66 23.55
CA SER A 331 4.59 -22.40 23.95
C SER A 331 5.55 -22.70 22.79
N ASP A 332 6.80 -22.23 22.91
CA ASP A 332 7.87 -22.68 22.01
C ASP A 332 8.23 -24.15 22.29
N LEU A 333 8.82 -24.83 21.30
CA LEU A 333 9.27 -26.23 21.44
C LEU A 333 10.26 -26.46 22.59
N GLN A 334 11.03 -25.43 22.94
CA GLN A 334 12.04 -25.51 24.02
C GLN A 334 11.48 -25.08 25.37
N ALA A 335 10.25 -24.58 25.44
CA ALA A 335 9.66 -24.13 26.68
C ALA A 335 9.49 -25.31 27.65
N PRO A 336 9.82 -25.12 28.95
CA PRO A 336 9.63 -26.15 29.96
C PRO A 336 8.14 -26.49 30.09
N ALA A 337 7.83 -27.78 30.19
CA ALA A 337 6.46 -28.24 30.34
C ALA A 337 5.94 -27.95 31.76
N ASP A 338 4.87 -27.17 31.88
CA ASP A 338 4.11 -27.04 33.13
C ASP A 338 3.01 -28.11 33.18
N SER A 339 3.46 -29.36 33.39
CA SER A 339 2.61 -30.55 33.40
C SER A 339 1.59 -30.59 34.56
N LEU A 340 1.69 -29.68 35.53
CA LEU A 340 0.72 -29.54 36.61
C LEU A 340 -0.58 -28.89 36.11
N ARG A 341 -0.47 -27.92 35.20
CA ARG A 341 -1.62 -27.16 34.67
C ARG A 341 -2.08 -27.65 33.30
N TRP A 342 -1.16 -28.23 32.53
CA TRP A 342 -1.34 -28.48 31.12
C TRP A 342 -1.07 -29.94 30.76
N THR A 343 -1.83 -30.43 29.78
CA THR A 343 -1.53 -31.67 29.07
C THR A 343 -1.11 -31.30 27.65
N GLU A 344 0.06 -31.76 27.23
CA GLU A 344 0.51 -31.55 25.84
C GLU A 344 -0.41 -32.29 24.89
N VAL A 345 -0.85 -31.62 23.83
CA VAL A 345 -1.62 -32.22 22.77
C VAL A 345 -0.70 -32.35 21.56
N ASP A 346 -0.32 -33.59 21.23
CA ASP A 346 0.43 -33.85 20.01
C ASP A 346 -0.45 -33.63 18.77
N ALA A 347 -0.36 -32.43 18.23
CA ALA A 347 -1.05 -32.02 17.01
C ALA A 347 -0.14 -32.11 15.77
N GLY A 348 1.06 -32.71 15.88
CA GLY A 348 2.05 -32.75 14.81
C GLY A 348 2.55 -31.37 14.40
N LEU A 349 2.74 -30.48 15.38
CA LEU A 349 3.28 -29.13 15.19
C LEU A 349 4.80 -29.18 14.96
N ARG A 350 5.31 -28.22 14.20
CA ARG A 350 6.72 -28.12 13.75
C ARG A 350 7.52 -27.05 14.47
N THR A 351 6.85 -26.01 14.96
CA THR A 351 7.49 -24.81 15.53
C THR A 351 6.97 -24.43 16.90
N LEU A 352 5.81 -24.95 17.29
CA LEU A 352 5.12 -24.65 18.55
C LEU A 352 4.70 -25.94 19.28
N ARG A 353 4.36 -25.81 20.55
CA ARG A 353 3.61 -26.82 21.31
C ARG A 353 2.22 -26.30 21.64
N LEU A 354 1.23 -27.20 21.58
CA LEU A 354 -0.13 -26.93 21.98
C LEU A 354 -0.44 -27.66 23.27
N TRP A 355 -1.08 -26.95 24.17
CA TRP A 355 -1.40 -27.40 25.51
C TRP A 355 -2.89 -27.29 25.74
N GLN A 356 -3.49 -28.31 26.34
CA GLN A 356 -4.86 -28.26 26.83
C GLN A 356 -4.87 -28.19 28.35
N ARG A 357 -5.66 -27.29 28.89
CA ARG A 357 -5.78 -27.11 30.34
C ARG A 357 -6.34 -28.39 30.95
N ARG A 358 -5.71 -28.91 32.00
CA ARG A 358 -6.29 -30.02 32.76
C ARG A 358 -7.62 -29.56 33.37
N GLY A 359 -8.65 -30.39 33.21
CA GLY A 359 -9.88 -30.24 33.97
C GLY A 359 -9.58 -30.32 35.47
N PRO A 360 -10.45 -29.75 36.32
CA PRO A 360 -10.37 -29.97 37.77
C PRO A 360 -10.39 -31.45 38.14
#